data_AF-A0A7Z9ZKF3-F1
#
_entry.id   AF-A0A7Z9ZKF3-F1
#
_cell.length_a   1.000
_cell.length_b   1.000
_cell.length_c   1.000
_cell.angle_alpha   90.00
_cell.angle_beta   90.00
_cell.angle_gamma   90.00
#
_symmetry.space_group_name_H-M   'P 1'
#
loop_
_entity.id
_entity.type
_entity.pdbx_description
1 polymer ?
#
loop_
_entity_poly.entity_id
_entity_poly.type
_entity_poly.pdbx_seq_one_letter_code
_entity_poly.pdbx_strand_id
1 'polypeptide(L)' 'MNGYMGRLLWVDLTERRMWDEPLSGEWARQFAGGSGLAARILYEMVDGHTDPLGPESP' A
#
# COMPACT_ATOMS: atom_id res chain seq x y z
N MET A 1 16.55 3.10 -8.77
CA MET A 1 15.95 3.13 -7.41
C MET A 1 16.90 2.31 -6.55
N ASN A 2 17.86 2.94 -5.88
CA ASN A 2 18.85 2.20 -5.09
C ASN A 2 18.35 2.22 -3.64
N GLY A 3 18.08 1.05 -3.06
CA GLY A 3 17.54 0.91 -1.69
C GLY A 3 16.10 0.39 -1.59
N TYR A 4 15.36 0.26 -2.70
CA TYR A 4 14.03 -0.36 -2.72
C TYR A 4 14.05 -1.63 -3.59
N MET A 5 13.27 -2.64 -3.20
CA MET A 5 13.04 -3.84 -4.03
C MET A 5 12.28 -3.52 -5.33
N GLY A 6 11.59 -2.36 -5.37
CA GLY A 6 10.85 -1.90 -6.54
C GLY A 6 9.51 -2.61 -6.76
N ARG A 7 9.05 -3.41 -5.80
CA ARG A 7 7.76 -4.12 -5.83
C ARG A 7 7.07 -4.09 -4.47
N LEU A 8 5.75 -4.10 -4.49
CA LEU A 8 4.87 -4.28 -3.35
C LEU A 8 4.12 -5.61 -3.49
N LEU A 9 3.97 -6.35 -2.40
CA LEU A 9 3.11 -7.53 -2.36
C LEU A 9 1.74 -7.12 -1.81
N TRP A 10 0.70 -7.43 -2.55
CA TRP A 10 -0.68 -7.28 -2.13
C TRP A 10 -1.26 -8.64 -1.77
N VAL A 11 -2.06 -8.67 -0.70
CA VAL A 11 -2.72 -9.87 -0.20
C VAL A 11 -4.17 -9.53 0.12
N ASP A 12 -5.09 -10.22 -0.53
CA ASP A 12 -6.51 -10.21 -0.19
C ASP A 12 -6.83 -11.49 0.61
N LEU A 13 -7.18 -11.32 1.88
CA LEU A 13 -7.49 -12.42 2.80
C LEU A 13 -8.90 -12.97 2.61
N THR A 14 -9.82 -12.17 2.06
CA THR A 14 -11.19 -12.59 1.74
C THR A 14 -11.19 -13.54 0.55
N GLU A 15 -10.54 -13.15 -0.54
CA GLU A 15 -10.45 -13.93 -1.78
C GLU A 15 -9.26 -14.91 -1.79
N ARG A 16 -8.43 -14.90 -0.73
CA ARG A 16 -7.22 -15.72 -0.58
C ARG A 16 -6.27 -15.59 -1.77
N ARG A 17 -6.07 -14.35 -2.22
CA ARG A 17 -5.28 -14.02 -3.41
C ARG A 17 -4.06 -13.19 -3.03
N MET A 18 -2.94 -13.42 -3.71
CA MET A 18 -1.74 -12.59 -3.61
C MET A 18 -1.23 -12.21 -5.00
N TRP A 19 -0.68 -11.02 -5.15
CA TRP A 19 -0.04 -10.56 -6.39
C TRP A 19 1.01 -9.47 -6.09
N ASP A 20 2.02 -9.37 -6.94
CA ASP A 20 3.01 -8.29 -6.87
C ASP A 20 2.68 -7.16 -7.85
N GLU A 21 2.91 -5.92 -7.40
CA GLU A 21 2.82 -4.72 -8.23
C GLU A 21 4.13 -3.92 -8.18
N PRO A 22 4.52 -3.25 -9.29
CA PRO A 22 5.66 -2.35 -9.28
C PRO A 22 5.47 -1.18 -8.30
N LEU A 23 6.48 -0.90 -7.48
CA LEU A 23 6.47 0.29 -6.63
C LEU A 23 6.58 1.54 -7.49
N SER A 24 5.65 2.48 -7.31
CA SER A 24 5.75 3.81 -7.93
C SER A 24 7.04 4.51 -7.53
N GLY A 25 7.93 4.72 -8.50
CA GLY A 25 9.18 5.44 -8.28
C GLY A 25 8.97 6.91 -7.92
N GLU A 26 7.84 7.50 -8.30
CA GLU A 26 7.45 8.85 -7.89
C GLU A 26 7.12 8.89 -6.39
N TRP A 27 6.26 7.97 -5.93
CA TRP A 27 5.89 7.91 -4.51
C TRP A 27 7.10 7.57 -3.64
N ALA A 28 7.97 6.66 -4.07
CA ALA A 28 9.20 6.35 -3.35
C ALA A 28 10.09 7.60 -3.18
N ARG A 29 10.14 8.50 -4.18
CA ARG A 29 10.89 9.76 -4.08
C ARG A 29 10.19 10.80 -3.20
N GLN A 30 8.87 10.93 -3.29
CA GLN A 30 8.11 11.92 -2.53
C GLN A 30 7.99 11.55 -1.04
N PHE A 31 7.91 10.26 -0.72
CA PHE A 31 7.57 9.79 0.62
C PHE A 31 8.64 8.91 1.28
N ALA A 32 9.79 8.70 0.63
CA ALA A 32 10.96 7.98 1.14
C ALA A 32 10.76 6.51 1.61
N GLY A 33 9.56 5.94 1.56
CA GLY A 33 9.29 4.57 2.02
C GLY A 33 8.72 4.52 3.44
N GLY A 34 8.77 3.33 4.05
CA GLY A 34 8.36 3.11 5.44
C GLY A 34 6.97 3.69 5.75
N SER A 35 6.88 4.44 6.85
CA SER A 35 5.63 5.08 7.30
C SER A 35 5.10 6.13 6.32
N GLY A 36 5.97 6.87 5.63
CA GLY A 36 5.55 7.90 4.68
C GLY A 36 4.86 7.29 3.46
N LEU A 37 5.45 6.25 2.90
CA LEU A 37 4.84 5.52 1.78
C LEU A 37 3.57 4.75 2.22
N ALA A 38 3.57 4.16 3.43
CA ALA A 38 2.39 3.50 3.96
C ALA A 38 1.22 4.48 4.12
N ALA A 39 1.46 5.69 4.66
CA ALA A 39 0.43 6.72 4.77
C ALA A 39 -0.13 7.14 3.39
N ARG A 40 0.72 7.27 2.38
CA ARG A 40 0.31 7.59 1.00
C ARG A 40 -0.56 6.49 0.37
N ILE A 41 -0.25 5.23 0.66
CA ILE A 41 -1.03 4.07 0.19
C ILE A 41 -2.38 4.04 0.90
N LEU A 42 -2.40 4.15 2.22
CA LEU A 42 -3.64 4.18 3.01
C LEU A 42 -4.57 5.31 2.53
N TYR A 43 -4.02 6.50 2.25
CA TYR A 43 -4.80 7.64 1.76
C TYR A 43 -5.59 7.36 0.47
N GLU A 44 -5.17 6.41 -0.37
CA GLU A 44 -5.94 6.01 -1.58
C GLU A 44 -6.96 4.92 -1.31
N MET A 45 -6.75 4.13 -0.25
CA MET A 45 -7.54 2.92 0.01
C MET A 45 -8.68 3.17 1.00
N VAL A 46 -8.52 4.15 1.89
CA VAL A 46 -9.50 4.42 2.96
C VAL A 46 -10.07 5.82 2.83
N ASP A 47 -11.32 5.97 3.25
CA ASP A 47 -12.01 7.26 3.35
C ASP A 47 -12.64 7.44 4.74
N GLY A 48 -13.42 8.50 4.92
CA GLY A 48 -14.08 8.80 6.19
C GLY A 48 -15.18 7.81 6.60
N HIS A 49 -15.54 6.87 5.73
CA HIS A 49 -16.59 5.88 5.96
C HIS A 49 -16.06 4.45 6.18
N THR A 50 -14.76 4.21 5.95
CA THR A 50 -14.10 2.92 6.22
C THR A 50 -14.23 2.54 7.70
N ASP A 51 -14.77 1.34 7.99
CA ASP A 51 -14.78 0.81 9.35
C ASP A 51 -13.36 0.35 9.72
N PRO A 52 -12.75 0.86 10.80
CA PRO A 52 -11.42 0.43 11.23
C PRO A 52 -11.27 -1.07 11.49
N LEU A 53 -12.38 -1.77 11.76
CA LEU A 53 -12.42 -3.22 11.98
C LEU A 53 -13.09 -3.98 10.82
N GLY A 54 -13.47 -3.28 9.76
CA GLY A 54 -14.12 -3.85 8.58
C GLY A 54 -13.14 -4.56 7.64
N PRO A 55 -13.62 -5.51 6.81
CA PRO A 55 -12.79 -6.24 5.85
C PRO A 55 -12.19 -5.35 4.74
N GLU A 56 -12.69 -4.14 4.55
CA GLU A 56 -12.17 -3.13 3.63
C GLU A 56 -10.95 -2.36 4.19
N SER A 57 -10.70 -2.47 5.49
CA SER A 57 -9.54 -1.88 6.15
C SER A 57 -8.27 -2.68 5.79
N PRO A 58 -7.20 -2.05 5.27
CA PRO A 58 -5.97 -2.74 4.84
C PRO A 58 -5.10 -3.31 5.97
#